data_AF-A0A0C3D4Q3-F1
#
_entry.id   AF-A0A0C3D4Q3-F1
#
_cell.length_a   1.000
_cell.length_b   1.000
_cell.length_c   1.000
_cell.angle_alpha   90.00
_cell.angle_beta   90.00
_cell.angle_gamma   90.00
#
_symmetry.space_group_name_H-M   'P 1'
#
loop_
_entity.id
_entity.type
_entity.pdbx_description
1 polymer ?
#
loop_
_entity_poly.entity_id
_entity_poly.type
_entity_poly.pdbx_seq_one_letter_code
_entity_poly.pdbx_strand_id
1 'polypeptide(L)'
;MYRCIAFPNNLDNGGAPRTQKLTEAIIEELSATSAWDEWGVDASIFPFTSDFPRADIHQLITPDILHQLVKGTFKDHLVEWILIAVLQQHLRFLWTGDDSKALMKVYLPAIKGHIPGDIVQTLRAFLEFFYIVCHNVIIEDTLEELEDTLDQFHQYREIFQDTGVCVEGFSLPQQHSLVHYQSMIHLFGAPNGLCMSITESKHITAVKKPWQCSNKHKALGQILRTNQCLAQLATAHTDFECRGMLSSQEEYAPLPNAPQPILPLPHTQNDTREEEGLDQEEDDQTGIVDERPELVHSDIKLARTTGLSIELGITELPSLVDKFLSKQLELSARHSCHRSLTEIGCIKVFHSATVTFVSPSDPSGIGSMQREQIRAIPSWHRGPPQYDCAFVSTDNTCDGMLSMEIACVLCFFSFVYTNGMTYTCAVVCWFDCIADHPDELTGMWMVSPSVLDNGSQNLTVIPLDSIVRGAHLLPIFGDECVPEYINFHNSLDMYHGFYVNHFADHHTFELAS
;
A
#
# COMPACT_ATOMS: atom_id res chain seq x y z
N MET A 1 1.00 -30.68 -0.49
CA MET A 1 2.41 -30.28 -0.61
C MET A 1 2.96 -30.81 -1.92
N TYR A 2 2.75 -30.07 -3.01
CA TYR A 2 2.98 -30.60 -4.36
C TYR A 2 4.36 -30.31 -4.92
N ARG A 3 5.19 -29.50 -4.25
CA ARG A 3 6.45 -28.98 -4.82
C ARG A 3 7.71 -29.65 -4.34
N CYS A 4 7.75 -30.17 -3.11
CA CYS A 4 8.96 -30.75 -2.55
C CYS A 4 8.62 -32.01 -1.77
N ILE A 5 9.68 -32.73 -1.40
CA ILE A 5 9.61 -33.95 -0.58
C ILE A 5 9.86 -33.67 0.90
N ALA A 6 9.60 -32.45 1.36
CA ALA A 6 9.75 -32.09 2.76
C ALA A 6 8.88 -33.01 3.64
N PHE A 7 9.43 -33.44 4.78
CA PHE A 7 8.71 -34.35 5.67
C PHE A 7 7.59 -33.59 6.39
N PRO A 8 6.37 -34.14 6.51
CA PRO A 8 5.26 -33.44 7.17
C PRO A 8 5.57 -32.90 8.56
N ASN A 9 6.46 -33.55 9.31
CA ASN A 9 6.85 -33.16 10.67
C ASN A 9 8.06 -32.22 10.74
N ASN A 10 8.63 -31.84 9.60
CA ASN A 10 9.76 -30.92 9.50
C ASN A 10 9.79 -30.27 8.12
N LEU A 11 8.93 -29.26 7.96
CA LEU A 11 8.78 -28.55 6.69
C LEU A 11 9.87 -27.50 6.46
N ASP A 12 10.45 -26.96 7.52
CA ASP A 12 11.36 -25.82 7.42
C ASP A 12 12.73 -26.19 6.86
N ASN A 13 13.18 -27.44 7.06
CA ASN A 13 14.39 -27.96 6.44
C ASN A 13 14.29 -28.14 4.92
N GLY A 14 13.16 -27.76 4.33
CA GLY A 14 12.90 -27.87 2.92
C GLY A 14 12.87 -29.33 2.44
N GLY A 15 13.06 -29.51 1.15
CA GLY A 15 13.15 -30.82 0.53
C GLY A 15 13.48 -30.69 -0.94
N ALA A 16 14.06 -31.74 -1.52
CA ALA A 16 14.29 -31.76 -2.96
C ALA A 16 12.97 -31.50 -3.72
N PRO A 17 13.02 -30.81 -4.87
CA PRO A 17 11.84 -30.56 -5.66
C PRO A 17 11.21 -31.88 -6.11
N ARG A 18 9.89 -31.97 -6.00
CA ARG A 18 9.10 -33.05 -6.59
C ARG A 18 9.13 -32.87 -8.10
N THR A 19 9.32 -33.97 -8.81
CA THR A 19 9.36 -34.00 -10.27
C THR A 19 8.36 -35.01 -10.78
N GLN A 20 7.86 -34.82 -12.00
CA GLN A 20 7.01 -35.82 -12.64
C GLN A 20 7.65 -37.22 -12.62
N LYS A 21 8.96 -37.30 -12.93
CA LYS A 21 9.72 -38.56 -12.91
C LYS A 21 9.71 -39.25 -11.54
N LEU A 22 9.81 -38.49 -10.46
CA LEU A 22 9.72 -39.03 -9.09
C LEU A 22 8.30 -39.55 -8.82
N THR A 23 7.28 -38.78 -9.20
CA THR A 23 5.88 -39.18 -9.01
C THR A 23 5.55 -40.47 -9.79
N GLU A 24 6.04 -40.59 -11.03
CA GLU A 24 5.90 -41.80 -11.85
C GLU A 24 6.59 -43.00 -11.19
N ALA A 25 7.84 -42.84 -10.72
CA ALA A 25 8.56 -43.90 -10.02
C ALA A 25 7.85 -44.34 -8.72
N ILE A 26 7.25 -43.40 -7.98
CA ILE A 26 6.44 -43.71 -6.78
C ILE A 26 5.22 -44.56 -7.14
N ILE A 27 4.52 -44.21 -8.22
CA ILE A 27 3.32 -44.93 -8.68
C ILE A 27 3.69 -46.34 -9.18
N GLU A 28 4.84 -46.50 -9.83
CA GLU A 28 5.32 -47.78 -10.35
C GLU A 28 5.84 -48.72 -9.25
N GLU A 29 6.55 -48.20 -8.25
CA GLU A 29 7.30 -49.00 -7.26
C GLU A 29 6.54 -49.21 -5.94
N LEU A 30 5.63 -48.31 -5.55
CA LEU A 30 4.94 -48.37 -4.26
C LEU A 30 3.48 -48.85 -4.39
N SER A 31 2.97 -49.43 -3.29
CA SER A 31 1.54 -49.70 -3.17
C SER A 31 0.76 -48.37 -3.12
N ALA A 32 -0.49 -48.36 -3.61
CA ALA A 32 -1.32 -47.15 -3.57
C ALA A 32 -1.47 -46.57 -2.16
N THR A 33 -1.53 -47.43 -1.13
CA THR A 33 -1.57 -47.01 0.28
C THR A 33 -0.27 -46.33 0.69
N SER A 34 0.88 -46.93 0.38
CA SER A 34 2.20 -46.34 0.69
C SER A 34 2.44 -45.03 -0.06
N ALA A 35 2.04 -44.95 -1.34
CA ALA A 35 2.16 -43.74 -2.14
C ALA A 35 1.34 -42.58 -1.55
N TRP A 36 0.14 -42.86 -1.02
CA TRP A 36 -0.69 -41.86 -0.36
C TRP A 36 -0.18 -41.51 1.04
N ASP A 37 0.06 -42.50 1.90
CA ASP A 37 0.36 -42.27 3.32
C ASP A 37 1.75 -41.65 3.53
N GLU A 38 2.75 -42.06 2.74
CA GLU A 38 4.14 -41.58 2.89
C GLU A 38 4.44 -40.39 1.99
N TRP A 39 3.81 -40.29 0.82
CA TRP A 39 4.13 -39.29 -0.20
C TRP A 39 2.96 -38.39 -0.57
N GLY A 40 1.73 -38.64 -0.11
CA GLY A 40 0.56 -37.86 -0.51
C GLY A 40 0.29 -37.89 -2.02
N VAL A 41 0.65 -39.00 -2.69
CA VAL A 41 0.41 -39.22 -4.12
C VAL A 41 -0.78 -40.14 -4.28
N ASP A 42 -1.84 -39.66 -4.92
CA ASP A 42 -2.98 -40.49 -5.32
C ASP A 42 -2.70 -41.13 -6.69
N ALA A 43 -2.32 -42.42 -6.67
CA ALA A 43 -2.04 -43.20 -7.88
C ALA A 43 -3.25 -43.37 -8.82
N SER A 44 -4.47 -43.05 -8.35
CA SER A 44 -5.67 -43.10 -9.18
C SER A 44 -5.92 -41.83 -10.00
N ILE A 45 -5.19 -40.74 -9.68
CA ILE A 45 -5.38 -39.43 -10.30
C ILE A 45 -4.21 -39.16 -11.26
N PHE A 46 -4.54 -39.03 -12.54
CA PHE A 46 -3.62 -38.51 -13.55
C PHE A 46 -3.96 -37.04 -13.83
N PRO A 47 -3.07 -36.08 -13.50
CA PRO A 47 -3.23 -34.69 -13.90
C PRO A 47 -3.44 -34.59 -15.41
N PHE A 48 -4.31 -33.69 -15.86
CA PHE A 48 -4.56 -33.51 -17.30
C PHE A 48 -3.30 -33.02 -18.06
N THR A 49 -2.31 -32.48 -17.34
CA THR A 49 -1.03 -32.02 -17.88
C THR A 49 0.03 -33.13 -17.98
N SER A 50 -0.25 -34.36 -17.54
CA SER A 50 0.78 -35.43 -17.46
C SER A 50 1.42 -35.76 -18.80
N ASP A 51 0.66 -35.68 -19.89
CA ASP A 51 1.13 -35.98 -21.25
C ASP A 51 1.77 -34.76 -21.94
N PHE A 52 1.82 -33.61 -21.28
CA PHE A 52 2.28 -32.38 -21.90
C PHE A 52 3.79 -32.24 -21.68
N PRO A 53 4.61 -32.26 -22.76
CA PRO A 53 6.07 -32.39 -22.67
C PRO A 53 6.79 -31.18 -22.04
N ARG A 54 6.07 -30.10 -21.77
CA ARG A 54 6.62 -28.85 -21.19
C ARG A 54 5.78 -28.33 -20.01
N ALA A 55 4.94 -29.16 -19.42
CA ALA A 55 3.99 -28.76 -18.38
C ALA A 55 4.03 -29.72 -17.19
N ASP A 56 5.10 -29.63 -16.40
CA ASP A 56 5.20 -30.34 -15.13
C ASP A 56 4.37 -29.60 -14.06
N ILE A 57 3.32 -30.26 -13.55
CA ILE A 57 2.43 -29.70 -12.53
C ILE A 57 3.17 -29.29 -11.24
N HIS A 58 4.28 -29.96 -10.93
CA HIS A 58 5.08 -29.66 -9.73
C HIS A 58 5.85 -28.34 -9.87
N GLN A 59 6.09 -27.89 -11.10
CA GLN A 59 6.75 -26.62 -11.40
C GLN A 59 5.73 -25.53 -11.74
N LEU A 60 4.67 -25.86 -12.48
CA LEU A 60 3.72 -24.90 -13.06
C LEU A 60 2.89 -24.07 -12.10
N ILE A 61 2.75 -24.49 -10.85
CA ILE A 61 2.10 -23.66 -9.84
C ILE A 61 2.97 -22.40 -9.70
N THR A 62 2.40 -21.20 -9.58
CA THR A 62 3.14 -19.96 -9.30
C THR A 62 3.04 -19.60 -7.81
N PRO A 63 3.92 -18.74 -7.27
CA PRO A 63 3.73 -18.16 -5.95
C PRO A 63 2.39 -17.43 -5.90
N ASP A 64 1.66 -17.59 -4.79
CA ASP A 64 0.35 -16.95 -4.60
C ASP A 64 0.39 -16.05 -3.36
N ILE A 65 0.73 -14.78 -3.57
CA ILE A 65 0.81 -13.77 -2.51
C ILE A 65 -0.50 -13.71 -1.71
N LEU A 66 -1.65 -13.80 -2.36
CA LEU A 66 -2.94 -13.63 -1.70
C LEU A 66 -3.29 -14.82 -0.82
N HIS A 67 -3.22 -16.05 -1.36
CA HIS A 67 -3.65 -17.22 -0.61
C HIS A 67 -2.57 -17.76 0.34
N GLN A 68 -1.29 -17.66 -0.02
CA GLN A 68 -0.19 -18.19 0.79
C GLN A 68 0.27 -17.19 1.85
N LEU A 69 0.48 -15.92 1.49
CA LEU A 69 1.01 -14.92 2.42
C LEU A 69 -0.10 -14.23 3.18
N VAL A 70 -1.03 -13.54 2.50
CA VAL A 70 -2.07 -12.73 3.18
C VAL A 70 -3.07 -13.60 3.92
N LYS A 71 -3.70 -14.56 3.24
CA LYS A 71 -4.72 -15.41 3.86
C LYS A 71 -4.10 -16.49 4.74
N GLY A 72 -3.12 -17.22 4.21
CA GLY A 72 -2.49 -18.32 4.92
C GLY A 72 -1.62 -17.87 6.09
N THR A 73 -0.48 -17.26 5.79
CA THR A 73 0.54 -16.98 6.82
C THR A 73 0.13 -15.85 7.75
N PHE A 74 -0.36 -14.73 7.23
CA PHE A 74 -0.73 -13.58 8.05
C PHE A 74 -2.06 -13.82 8.79
N LYS A 75 -3.16 -13.96 8.06
CA LYS A 75 -4.51 -14.02 8.66
C LYS A 75 -4.75 -15.31 9.43
N ASP A 76 -4.55 -16.47 8.80
CA ASP A 76 -4.92 -17.75 9.40
C ASP A 76 -3.92 -18.23 10.46
N HIS A 77 -2.66 -17.77 10.43
CA HIS A 77 -1.64 -18.16 11.42
C HIS A 77 -1.22 -17.00 12.34
N LEU A 78 -0.49 -15.99 11.84
CA LEU A 78 0.13 -14.98 12.71
C LEU A 78 -0.87 -14.17 13.52
N VAL A 79 -1.94 -13.70 12.89
CA VAL A 79 -3.02 -12.97 13.58
C VAL A 79 -3.67 -13.87 14.64
N GLU A 80 -4.03 -15.11 14.29
CA GLU A 80 -4.63 -16.04 15.25
C GLU A 80 -3.69 -16.28 16.44
N TRP A 81 -2.39 -16.48 16.19
CA TRP A 81 -1.41 -16.72 17.24
C TRP A 81 -1.20 -15.53 18.15
N ILE A 82 -1.11 -14.32 17.59
CA ILE A 82 -1.00 -13.08 18.37
C ILE A 82 -2.26 -12.88 19.22
N LEU A 83 -3.45 -13.12 18.66
CA LEU A 83 -4.69 -13.03 19.42
C LEU A 83 -4.74 -14.04 20.57
N ILE A 84 -4.27 -15.27 20.37
CA ILE A 84 -4.17 -16.26 21.45
C ILE A 84 -3.16 -15.79 22.51
N ALA A 85 -2.01 -15.28 22.09
CA ALA A 85 -0.97 -14.77 23.00
C ALA A 85 -1.47 -13.59 23.86
N VAL A 86 -2.24 -12.67 23.27
CA VAL A 86 -2.74 -11.45 23.93
C VAL A 86 -4.01 -11.71 24.74
N LEU A 87 -5.00 -12.36 24.14
CA LEU A 87 -6.36 -12.45 24.69
C LEU A 87 -6.63 -13.77 25.42
N GLN A 88 -5.73 -14.76 25.32
CA GLN A 88 -5.94 -16.12 25.83
C GLN A 88 -7.26 -16.73 25.34
N GLN A 89 -7.76 -16.29 24.18
CA GLN A 89 -9.03 -16.69 23.59
C GLN A 89 -8.87 -16.96 22.10
N HIS A 90 -9.50 -18.03 21.62
CA HIS A 90 -9.74 -18.22 20.19
C HIS A 90 -10.89 -17.31 19.75
N LEU A 91 -10.56 -16.18 19.14
CA LEU A 91 -11.53 -15.36 18.43
C LEU A 91 -11.43 -15.64 16.93
N ARG A 92 -12.45 -16.32 16.39
CA ARG A 92 -12.64 -16.40 14.94
C ARG A 92 -13.31 -15.13 14.46
N PHE A 93 -12.51 -14.15 14.08
CA PHE A 93 -13.00 -12.97 13.38
C PHE A 93 -13.34 -13.33 11.93
N LEU A 94 -14.49 -12.87 11.44
CA LEU A 94 -14.86 -13.00 10.03
C LEU A 94 -14.29 -11.81 9.25
N TRP A 95 -12.96 -11.73 9.16
CA TRP A 95 -12.29 -10.68 8.39
C TRP A 95 -12.26 -11.02 6.91
N THR A 96 -12.52 -10.02 6.08
CA THR A 96 -12.36 -10.10 4.63
C THR A 96 -10.87 -10.05 4.24
N GLY A 97 -10.57 -10.27 2.95
CA GLY A 97 -9.21 -10.04 2.43
C GLY A 97 -8.76 -8.60 2.60
N ASP A 98 -9.68 -7.64 2.44
CA ASP A 98 -9.38 -6.21 2.56
C ASP A 98 -9.14 -5.80 4.01
N ASP A 99 -9.92 -6.33 4.96
CA ASP A 99 -9.66 -6.14 6.40
C ASP A 99 -8.27 -6.65 6.80
N SER A 100 -7.86 -7.79 6.24
CA SER A 100 -6.56 -8.39 6.52
C SER A 100 -5.43 -7.51 6.00
N LYS A 101 -5.55 -6.99 4.76
CA LYS A 101 -4.58 -6.05 4.19
C LYS A 101 -4.53 -4.73 4.95
N ALA A 102 -5.68 -4.18 5.35
CA ALA A 102 -5.74 -2.96 6.15
C ALA A 102 -5.05 -3.17 7.50
N LEU A 103 -5.24 -4.34 8.12
CA LEU A 103 -4.59 -4.68 9.37
C LEU A 103 -3.08 -4.76 9.23
N MET A 104 -2.55 -5.39 8.17
CA MET A 104 -1.10 -5.46 7.92
C MET A 104 -0.42 -4.08 8.00
N LYS A 105 -1.11 -3.02 7.55
CA LYS A 105 -0.58 -1.65 7.57
C LYS A 105 -0.46 -1.06 8.97
N VAL A 106 -1.26 -1.50 9.95
CA VAL A 106 -1.38 -0.85 11.27
C VAL A 106 -0.98 -1.75 12.43
N TYR A 107 -0.79 -3.04 12.19
CA TYR A 107 -0.69 -4.04 13.25
C TYR A 107 0.56 -3.88 14.12
N LEU A 108 1.72 -3.59 13.50
CA LEU A 108 2.99 -3.45 14.22
C LEU A 108 2.96 -2.36 15.31
N PRO A 109 2.59 -1.09 15.01
CA PRO A 109 2.45 -0.09 16.06
C PRO A 109 1.36 -0.41 17.09
N ALA A 110 0.28 -1.09 16.67
CA ALA A 110 -0.84 -1.41 17.55
C ALA A 110 -0.54 -2.49 18.59
N ILE A 111 0.42 -3.40 18.32
CA ILE A 111 0.76 -4.49 19.24
C ILE A 111 2.03 -4.21 20.06
N LYS A 112 2.91 -3.31 19.59
CA LYS A 112 4.13 -2.93 20.31
C LYS A 112 3.79 -2.40 21.71
N GLY A 113 4.52 -2.86 22.73
CA GLY A 113 4.30 -2.51 24.13
C GLY A 113 3.30 -3.43 24.86
N HIS A 114 2.45 -4.14 24.11
CA HIS A 114 1.47 -5.07 24.68
C HIS A 114 1.90 -6.54 24.63
N ILE A 115 2.89 -6.89 23.80
CA ILE A 115 3.39 -8.26 23.61
C ILE A 115 4.92 -8.31 23.65
N PRO A 116 5.52 -9.51 23.86
CA PRO A 116 6.97 -9.70 23.73
C PRO A 116 7.53 -9.16 22.41
N GLY A 117 8.70 -8.51 22.48
CA GLY A 117 9.36 -7.90 21.32
C GLY A 117 9.61 -8.88 20.18
N ASP A 118 9.98 -10.13 20.49
CA ASP A 118 10.23 -11.18 19.51
C ASP A 118 8.98 -11.49 18.65
N ILE A 119 7.76 -11.32 19.18
CA ILE A 119 6.54 -11.46 18.39
C ILE A 119 6.40 -10.29 17.40
N VAL A 120 6.73 -9.07 17.84
CA VAL A 120 6.76 -7.89 16.97
C VAL A 120 7.78 -8.09 15.85
N GLN A 121 8.98 -8.58 16.19
CA GLN A 121 10.03 -8.88 15.21
C GLN A 121 9.66 -10.02 14.26
N THR A 122 8.95 -11.05 14.73
CA THR A 122 8.41 -12.10 13.85
C THR A 122 7.48 -11.51 12.80
N LEU A 123 6.56 -10.64 13.23
CA LEU A 123 5.61 -10.00 12.31
C LEU A 123 6.32 -9.05 11.36
N ARG A 124 7.30 -8.28 11.85
CA ARG A 124 8.13 -7.40 11.04
C ARG A 124 8.85 -8.18 9.94
N ALA A 125 9.57 -9.24 10.29
CA ALA A 125 10.29 -10.07 9.31
C ALA A 125 9.35 -10.66 8.24
N PHE A 126 8.14 -11.08 8.65
CA PHE A 126 7.12 -11.52 7.69
C PHE A 126 6.63 -10.39 6.77
N LEU A 127 6.41 -9.17 7.29
CA LEU A 127 5.98 -8.03 6.49
C LEU A 127 7.07 -7.58 5.52
N GLU A 128 8.33 -7.55 5.96
CA GLU A 128 9.48 -7.28 5.09
C GLU A 128 9.56 -8.31 3.96
N PHE A 129 9.53 -9.62 4.28
CA PHE A 129 9.45 -10.69 3.28
C PHE A 129 8.29 -10.47 2.29
N PHE A 130 7.10 -10.16 2.82
CA PHE A 130 5.90 -9.95 2.01
C PHE A 130 6.08 -8.80 1.01
N TYR A 131 6.61 -7.66 1.46
CA TYR A 131 6.76 -6.49 0.60
C TYR A 131 7.90 -6.63 -0.40
N ILE A 132 9.01 -7.30 -0.04
CA ILE A 132 10.09 -7.65 -0.97
C ILE A 132 9.55 -8.52 -2.12
N VAL A 133 8.74 -9.52 -1.81
CA VAL A 133 8.08 -10.39 -2.81
C VAL A 133 7.13 -9.61 -3.73
N CYS A 134 6.60 -8.46 -3.28
CA CYS A 134 5.72 -7.61 -4.07
C CYS A 134 6.48 -6.66 -5.02
N HIS A 135 7.81 -6.63 -5.00
CA HIS A 135 8.59 -5.80 -5.91
C HIS A 135 8.34 -6.19 -7.37
N ASN A 136 8.25 -5.19 -8.25
CA ASN A 136 8.06 -5.40 -9.69
C ASN A 136 9.32 -5.93 -10.36
N VAL A 137 10.49 -5.54 -9.83
CA VAL A 137 11.81 -6.00 -10.26
C VAL A 137 12.53 -6.56 -9.05
N ILE A 138 12.99 -7.80 -9.16
CA ILE A 138 13.74 -8.51 -8.12
C ILE A 138 15.09 -8.86 -8.72
N ILE A 139 16.16 -8.37 -8.10
CA ILE A 139 17.56 -8.64 -8.48
C ILE A 139 18.22 -9.55 -7.43
N GLU A 140 19.47 -9.95 -7.65
CA GLU A 140 20.19 -10.87 -6.75
C GLU A 140 20.29 -10.31 -5.33
N ASP A 141 20.63 -9.03 -5.17
CA ASP A 141 20.71 -8.37 -3.86
C ASP A 141 19.36 -8.45 -3.10
N THR A 142 18.25 -8.24 -3.81
CA THR A 142 16.89 -8.37 -3.25
C THR A 142 16.55 -9.82 -2.89
N LEU A 143 17.13 -10.81 -3.57
CA LEU A 143 16.94 -12.22 -3.21
C LEU A 143 17.74 -12.61 -1.97
N GLU A 144 18.93 -12.02 -1.77
CA GLU A 144 19.69 -12.16 -0.53
C GLU A 144 18.90 -11.56 0.64
N GLU A 145 18.34 -10.35 0.48
CA GLU A 145 17.45 -9.73 1.48
C GLU A 145 16.19 -10.57 1.76
N LEU A 146 15.63 -11.21 0.73
CA LEU A 146 14.48 -12.10 0.89
C LEU A 146 14.81 -13.36 1.71
N GLU A 147 16.01 -13.92 1.53
CA GLU A 147 16.48 -15.07 2.28
C GLU A 147 16.79 -14.69 3.74
N ASP A 148 17.46 -13.55 3.96
CA ASP A 148 17.75 -13.02 5.28
C ASP A 148 16.47 -12.72 6.09
N THR A 149 15.46 -12.14 5.46
CA THR A 149 14.15 -11.86 6.12
C THR A 149 13.39 -13.15 6.43
N LEU A 150 13.50 -14.18 5.58
CA LEU A 150 12.92 -15.49 5.85
C LEU A 150 13.61 -16.20 7.03
N ASP A 151 14.93 -16.13 7.11
CA ASP A 151 15.69 -16.68 8.22
C ASP A 151 15.36 -15.99 9.54
N GLN A 152 15.25 -14.66 9.53
CA GLN A 152 14.78 -13.89 10.68
C GLN A 152 13.36 -14.30 11.09
N PHE A 153 12.45 -14.47 10.13
CA PHE A 153 11.10 -14.94 10.40
C PHE A 153 11.10 -16.32 11.09
N HIS A 154 11.90 -17.26 10.59
CA HIS A 154 12.05 -18.58 11.19
C HIS A 154 12.67 -18.54 12.58
N GLN A 155 13.63 -17.65 12.81
CA GLN A 155 14.28 -17.48 14.11
C GLN A 155 13.30 -16.93 15.14
N TYR A 156 12.62 -15.82 14.84
CA TYR A 156 11.78 -15.14 15.84
C TYR A 156 10.48 -15.88 16.12
N ARG A 157 9.89 -16.58 15.14
CA ARG A 157 8.60 -17.26 15.35
C ARG A 157 8.65 -18.34 16.43
N GLU A 158 9.83 -18.87 16.79
CA GLU A 158 10.00 -19.83 17.88
C GLU A 158 9.38 -19.34 19.21
N ILE A 159 9.26 -18.03 19.39
CA ILE A 159 8.55 -17.44 20.54
C ILE A 159 7.11 -17.96 20.68
N PHE A 160 6.44 -18.33 19.57
CA PHE A 160 5.09 -18.90 19.61
C PHE A 160 5.06 -20.32 20.18
N GLN A 161 6.16 -21.08 20.09
CA GLN A 161 6.30 -22.35 20.81
C GLN A 161 6.56 -22.09 22.29
N ASP A 162 7.46 -21.16 22.61
CA ASP A 162 7.83 -20.82 23.99
C ASP A 162 6.65 -20.28 24.81
N THR A 163 5.78 -19.50 24.17
CA THR A 163 4.54 -18.96 24.76
C THR A 163 3.40 -19.98 24.82
N GLY A 164 3.59 -21.18 24.26
CA GLY A 164 2.62 -22.27 24.27
C GLY A 164 1.47 -22.11 23.27
N VAL A 165 1.57 -21.17 22.33
CA VAL A 165 0.56 -20.92 21.29
C VAL A 165 0.64 -21.97 20.18
N CYS A 166 1.86 -22.38 19.80
CA CYS A 166 2.12 -23.31 18.69
C CYS A 166 2.90 -24.57 19.16
N VAL A 167 2.34 -25.31 20.12
CA VAL A 167 3.02 -26.48 20.74
C VAL A 167 3.31 -27.66 19.79
N GLU A 168 2.60 -27.76 18.67
CA GLU A 168 2.77 -28.85 17.69
C GLU A 168 3.87 -28.55 16.65
N GLY A 169 4.48 -27.37 16.70
CA GLY A 169 5.53 -26.92 15.78
C GLY A 169 5.02 -26.21 14.53
N PHE A 170 5.94 -25.82 13.64
CA PHE A 170 5.66 -24.95 12.48
C PHE A 170 5.42 -25.70 11.17
N SER A 171 4.98 -26.95 11.23
CA SER A 171 4.70 -27.80 10.07
C SER A 171 3.41 -27.40 9.33
N LEU A 172 3.34 -26.13 8.89
CA LEU A 172 2.18 -25.52 8.27
C LEU A 172 2.43 -25.31 6.77
N PRO A 173 1.60 -25.89 5.88
CA PRO A 173 1.82 -25.82 4.44
C PRO A 173 1.95 -24.40 3.87
N GLN A 174 1.22 -23.43 4.41
CA GLN A 174 1.26 -22.04 3.96
C GLN A 174 2.54 -21.34 4.38
N GLN A 175 3.04 -21.55 5.60
CA GLN A 175 4.35 -21.00 6.02
C GLN A 175 5.50 -21.71 5.31
N HIS A 176 5.40 -23.02 5.11
CA HIS A 176 6.38 -23.75 4.33
C HIS A 176 6.48 -23.24 2.88
N SER A 177 5.42 -22.67 2.31
CA SER A 177 5.48 -22.15 0.94
C SER A 177 6.53 -21.06 0.76
N LEU A 178 6.88 -20.31 1.82
CA LEU A 178 7.82 -19.21 1.81
C LEU A 178 9.23 -19.66 1.35
N VAL A 179 9.69 -20.85 1.76
CA VAL A 179 11.02 -21.39 1.38
C VAL A 179 11.17 -21.64 -0.12
N HIS A 180 10.06 -21.65 -0.87
CA HIS A 180 10.08 -21.86 -2.31
C HIS A 180 10.14 -20.54 -3.09
N TYR A 181 9.93 -19.38 -2.47
CA TYR A 181 9.77 -18.10 -3.19
C TYR A 181 10.99 -17.73 -4.02
N GLN A 182 12.20 -17.81 -3.46
CA GLN A 182 13.44 -17.53 -4.21
C GLN A 182 13.54 -18.41 -5.48
N SER A 183 13.35 -19.72 -5.34
CA SER A 183 13.38 -20.65 -6.48
C SER A 183 12.28 -20.34 -7.51
N MET A 184 11.10 -19.93 -7.05
CA MET A 184 9.98 -19.57 -7.92
C MET A 184 10.24 -18.26 -8.67
N ILE A 185 10.87 -17.28 -8.02
CA ILE A 185 11.25 -16.01 -8.64
C ILE A 185 12.28 -16.25 -9.75
N HIS A 186 13.26 -17.13 -9.53
CA HIS A 186 14.20 -17.50 -10.60
C HIS A 186 13.53 -18.20 -11.79
N LEU A 187 12.50 -19.02 -11.54
CA LEU A 187 11.83 -19.78 -12.59
C LEU A 187 10.78 -18.96 -13.36
N PHE A 188 10.06 -18.07 -12.68
CA PHE A 188 8.87 -17.41 -13.20
C PHE A 188 8.94 -15.87 -13.22
N GLY A 189 9.93 -15.28 -12.56
CA GLY A 189 10.05 -13.83 -12.38
C GLY A 189 9.25 -13.30 -11.19
N ALA A 190 9.09 -11.97 -11.15
CA ALA A 190 8.44 -11.26 -10.05
C ALA A 190 7.00 -11.75 -9.78
N PRO A 191 6.66 -12.15 -8.53
CA PRO A 191 5.36 -12.73 -8.20
C PRO A 191 4.17 -11.77 -8.35
N ASN A 192 4.42 -10.45 -8.26
CA ASN A 192 3.37 -9.43 -8.35
C ASN A 192 2.54 -9.55 -9.66
N GLY A 193 3.17 -9.97 -10.76
CA GLY A 193 2.50 -10.18 -12.05
C GLY A 193 1.83 -11.56 -12.25
N LEU A 194 2.00 -12.49 -11.31
CA LEU A 194 1.60 -13.91 -11.47
C LEU A 194 0.67 -14.41 -10.35
N CYS A 195 0.27 -13.53 -9.45
CA CYS A 195 -0.58 -13.86 -8.31
C CYS A 195 -2.03 -14.10 -8.73
N MET A 196 -2.71 -15.00 -8.01
CA MET A 196 -4.13 -15.29 -8.21
C MET A 196 -5.03 -14.08 -7.98
N SER A 197 -4.55 -13.01 -7.33
CA SER A 197 -5.26 -11.73 -7.18
C SER A 197 -5.78 -11.18 -8.51
N ILE A 198 -5.03 -11.36 -9.61
CA ILE A 198 -5.44 -10.94 -10.96
C ILE A 198 -6.68 -11.72 -11.40
N THR A 199 -6.62 -13.04 -11.28
CA THR A 199 -7.74 -13.92 -11.69
C THR A 199 -8.94 -13.79 -10.75
N GLU A 200 -8.71 -13.54 -9.46
CA GLU A 200 -9.75 -13.30 -8.47
C GLU A 200 -10.47 -11.98 -8.71
N SER A 201 -9.74 -10.90 -9.02
CA SER A 201 -10.33 -9.61 -9.43
C SER A 201 -11.25 -9.76 -10.65
N LYS A 202 -10.79 -10.51 -11.67
CA LYS A 202 -11.63 -10.83 -12.83
C LYS A 202 -12.82 -11.71 -12.46
N HIS A 203 -12.66 -12.68 -11.56
CA HIS A 203 -13.76 -13.52 -11.08
C HIS A 203 -14.78 -12.72 -10.27
N ILE A 204 -14.36 -11.75 -9.45
CA ILE A 204 -15.24 -10.82 -8.75
C ILE A 204 -16.10 -10.06 -9.76
N THR A 205 -15.46 -9.44 -10.75
CA THR A 205 -16.14 -8.59 -11.73
C THR A 205 -17.01 -9.39 -12.70
N ALA A 206 -16.55 -10.55 -13.18
CA ALA A 206 -17.26 -11.35 -14.17
C ALA A 206 -18.26 -12.34 -13.56
N VAL A 207 -18.12 -12.71 -12.28
CA VAL A 207 -18.96 -13.73 -11.64
C VAL A 207 -19.61 -13.22 -10.36
N LYS A 208 -18.84 -12.81 -9.33
CA LYS A 208 -19.41 -12.46 -8.01
C LYS A 208 -20.40 -11.28 -8.13
N LYS A 209 -20.00 -10.14 -8.72
CA LYS A 209 -20.84 -8.95 -8.90
C LYS A 209 -22.10 -9.24 -9.74
N PRO A 210 -22.01 -9.84 -10.95
CA PRO A 210 -23.20 -10.22 -11.71
C PRO A 210 -24.11 -11.22 -10.99
N TRP A 211 -23.55 -12.16 -10.23
CA TRP A 211 -24.31 -13.11 -9.44
C TRP A 211 -25.06 -12.40 -8.31
N GLN A 212 -24.43 -11.45 -7.61
CA GLN A 212 -25.04 -10.63 -6.56
C GLN A 212 -26.21 -9.80 -7.11
N CYS A 213 -26.06 -9.23 -8.30
CA CYS A 213 -27.12 -8.48 -9.00
C CYS A 213 -28.20 -9.37 -9.63
N SER A 214 -28.03 -10.70 -9.62
CA SER A 214 -29.00 -11.64 -10.16
C SER A 214 -30.07 -12.01 -9.14
N ASN A 215 -31.19 -12.57 -9.61
CA ASN A 215 -32.20 -13.13 -8.70
C ASN A 215 -31.82 -14.52 -8.15
N LYS A 216 -30.58 -14.99 -8.38
CA LYS A 216 -30.01 -16.28 -7.96
C LYS A 216 -30.69 -17.53 -8.55
N HIS A 217 -31.77 -17.40 -9.34
CA HIS A 217 -32.45 -18.52 -9.99
C HIS A 217 -31.91 -18.76 -11.40
N LYS A 218 -31.27 -19.92 -11.65
CA LYS A 218 -30.55 -20.20 -12.91
C LYS A 218 -29.56 -19.07 -13.26
N ALA A 219 -28.77 -18.68 -12.25
CA ALA A 219 -27.94 -17.48 -12.27
C ALA A 219 -26.92 -17.45 -13.41
N LEU A 220 -26.39 -18.59 -13.85
CA LEU A 220 -25.37 -18.63 -14.91
C LEU A 220 -25.80 -17.90 -16.19
N GLY A 221 -27.03 -18.12 -16.66
CA GLY A 221 -27.54 -17.43 -17.85
C GLY A 221 -27.71 -15.91 -17.64
N GLN A 222 -27.98 -15.49 -16.41
CA GLN A 222 -28.08 -14.07 -16.05
C GLN A 222 -26.70 -13.42 -15.98
N ILE A 223 -25.73 -14.07 -15.33
CA ILE A 223 -24.33 -13.64 -15.27
C ILE A 223 -23.78 -13.40 -16.67
N LEU A 224 -23.96 -14.38 -17.57
CA LEU A 224 -23.49 -14.28 -18.96
C LEU A 224 -24.13 -13.12 -19.71
N ARG A 225 -25.44 -12.88 -19.55
CA ARG A 225 -26.14 -11.75 -20.17
C ARG A 225 -25.67 -10.41 -19.61
N THR A 226 -25.50 -10.31 -18.28
CA THR A 226 -25.00 -9.09 -17.64
C THR A 226 -23.62 -8.75 -18.17
N ASN A 227 -22.70 -9.72 -18.23
CA ASN A 227 -21.36 -9.51 -18.80
C ASN A 227 -21.42 -9.09 -20.27
N GLN A 228 -22.31 -9.70 -21.07
CA GLN A 228 -22.50 -9.31 -22.46
C GLN A 228 -23.00 -7.86 -22.59
N CYS A 229 -23.97 -7.45 -21.77
CA CYS A 229 -24.48 -6.08 -21.76
C CYS A 229 -23.41 -5.07 -21.32
N LEU A 230 -22.63 -5.39 -20.28
CA LEU A 230 -21.54 -4.52 -19.82
C LEU A 230 -20.46 -4.35 -20.91
N ALA A 231 -20.07 -5.43 -21.60
CA ALA A 231 -19.12 -5.35 -22.71
C ALA A 231 -19.66 -4.52 -23.89
N GLN A 232 -20.96 -4.65 -24.21
CA GLN A 232 -21.61 -3.85 -25.23
C GLN A 232 -21.68 -2.36 -24.85
N LEU A 233 -21.97 -2.06 -23.58
CA LEU A 233 -21.97 -0.68 -23.06
C LEU A 233 -20.58 -0.05 -23.11
N ALA A 234 -19.54 -0.79 -22.68
CA ALA A 234 -18.15 -0.32 -22.78
C ALA A 234 -17.76 -0.03 -24.24
N THR A 235 -18.11 -0.94 -25.16
CA THR A 235 -17.86 -0.73 -26.60
C THR A 235 -18.59 0.50 -27.14
N ALA A 236 -19.84 0.71 -26.72
CA ALA A 236 -20.61 1.88 -27.12
C ALA A 236 -20.04 3.17 -26.54
N HIS A 237 -19.54 3.14 -25.30
CA HIS A 237 -18.87 4.28 -24.66
C HIS A 237 -17.65 4.71 -25.47
N THR A 238 -16.74 3.78 -25.79
CA THR A 238 -15.56 4.06 -26.63
C THR A 238 -15.93 4.55 -28.03
N ASP A 239 -16.99 4.02 -28.66
CA ASP A 239 -17.49 4.50 -29.96
C ASP A 239 -18.03 5.94 -29.87
N PHE A 240 -18.74 6.27 -28.79
CA PHE A 240 -19.27 7.61 -28.57
C PHE A 240 -18.17 8.62 -28.22
N GLU A 241 -17.16 8.24 -27.44
CA GLU A 241 -15.97 9.06 -27.20
C GLU A 241 -15.19 9.33 -28.49
N CYS A 242 -14.93 8.31 -29.31
CA CYS A 242 -14.29 8.45 -30.62
C CYS A 242 -15.03 9.41 -31.56
N ARG A 243 -16.36 9.53 -31.40
CA ARG A 243 -17.22 10.44 -32.18
C ARG A 243 -17.36 11.83 -31.54
N GLY A 244 -16.72 12.08 -30.40
CA GLY A 244 -16.87 13.32 -29.64
C GLY A 244 -18.28 13.53 -29.07
N MET A 245 -19.05 12.44 -28.93
CA MET A 245 -20.40 12.47 -28.36
C MET A 245 -20.40 12.35 -26.82
N LEU A 246 -19.30 11.89 -26.26
CA LEU A 246 -19.00 11.91 -24.83
C LEU A 246 -17.72 12.73 -24.65
N SER A 247 -17.84 13.89 -24.01
CA SER A 247 -16.70 14.71 -23.58
C SER A 247 -16.13 14.10 -22.30
N SER A 248 -14.98 13.44 -22.38
CA SER A 248 -14.17 13.14 -21.20
C SER A 248 -13.74 14.50 -20.63
N GLN A 249 -14.36 14.93 -19.52
CA GLN A 249 -14.37 16.28 -18.91
C GLN A 249 -15.54 17.18 -19.33
N GLU A 250 -16.70 16.99 -18.69
CA GLU A 250 -17.57 18.11 -18.35
C GLU A 250 -17.79 18.19 -16.84
N GLU A 251 -17.53 19.39 -16.35
CA GLU A 251 -17.73 19.94 -15.03
C GLU A 251 -19.09 19.56 -14.45
N TYR A 252 -19.12 19.06 -13.21
CA TYR A 252 -20.30 19.14 -12.37
C TYR A 252 -20.58 20.62 -12.06
N ALA A 253 -21.27 21.31 -12.97
CA ALA A 253 -22.03 22.50 -12.63
C ALA A 253 -23.32 22.04 -11.92
N PRO A 254 -23.62 22.47 -10.69
CA PRO A 254 -24.87 22.09 -10.03
C PRO A 254 -26.05 22.70 -10.79
N LEU A 255 -26.95 21.87 -11.29
CA LEU A 255 -28.26 22.32 -11.78
C LEU A 255 -29.03 22.95 -10.60
N PRO A 256 -29.57 24.18 -10.71
CA PRO A 256 -30.06 24.94 -9.55
C PRO A 256 -31.29 24.38 -8.83
N ASN A 257 -31.91 23.27 -9.25
CA ASN A 257 -33.22 22.84 -8.75
C ASN A 257 -33.51 21.32 -8.78
N ALA A 258 -32.50 20.45 -8.72
CA ALA A 258 -32.77 19.02 -8.55
C ALA A 258 -33.15 18.72 -7.08
N PRO A 259 -34.29 18.05 -6.79
CA PRO A 259 -34.63 17.63 -5.43
C PRO A 259 -33.56 16.66 -4.91
N GLN A 260 -33.04 16.96 -3.72
CA GLN A 260 -32.02 16.18 -3.02
C GLN A 260 -32.46 14.70 -2.91
N PRO A 261 -31.60 13.72 -3.26
CA PRO A 261 -31.90 12.33 -2.98
C PRO A 261 -31.97 12.15 -1.46
N ILE A 262 -33.08 11.56 -0.99
CA ILE A 262 -33.21 11.12 0.40
C ILE A 262 -32.18 10.01 0.60
N LEU A 263 -31.09 10.31 1.31
CA LEU A 263 -30.14 9.31 1.79
C LEU A 263 -30.89 8.35 2.74
N PRO A 264 -30.74 7.01 2.62
CA PRO A 264 -31.34 6.09 3.56
C PRO A 264 -30.71 6.28 4.94
N LEU A 265 -31.55 6.43 5.96
CA LEU A 265 -31.16 6.33 7.37
C LEU A 265 -30.55 4.94 7.66
N PRO A 266 -29.68 4.81 8.67
CA PRO A 266 -29.01 3.57 9.00
C PRO A 266 -30.02 2.58 9.59
N HIS A 267 -30.40 1.57 8.80
CA HIS A 267 -31.08 0.40 9.33
C HIS A 267 -30.04 -0.65 9.70
N THR A 268 -29.83 -0.78 11.01
CA THR A 268 -29.40 -2.00 11.68
C THR A 268 -30.18 -3.20 11.16
N GLN A 269 -29.53 -4.02 10.33
CA GLN A 269 -29.85 -5.44 10.19
C GLN A 269 -28.61 -6.16 9.68
N ASN A 270 -28.09 -7.01 10.57
CA ASN A 270 -27.07 -8.01 10.30
C ASN A 270 -27.51 -8.87 9.11
N ASP A 271 -26.83 -8.72 7.99
CA ASP A 271 -26.66 -9.79 7.02
C ASP A 271 -25.26 -9.63 6.44
N THR A 272 -24.46 -10.68 6.57
CA THR A 272 -23.09 -10.87 6.07
C THR A 272 -22.88 -10.24 4.69
N ARG A 273 -22.15 -9.11 4.65
CA ARG A 273 -21.76 -8.37 3.45
C ARG A 273 -20.26 -8.56 3.22
N GLU A 274 -19.93 -9.40 2.26
CA GLU A 274 -18.60 -9.43 1.64
C GLU A 274 -18.56 -8.30 0.60
N GLU A 275 -18.26 -7.08 1.05
CA GLU A 275 -17.80 -6.00 0.18
C GLU A 275 -16.27 -6.14 0.07
N GLU A 276 -15.83 -6.95 -0.90
CA GLU A 276 -14.42 -6.93 -1.35
C GLU A 276 -14.27 -5.76 -2.34
N GLY A 277 -13.92 -4.60 -1.81
CA GLY A 277 -13.55 -3.41 -2.54
C GLY A 277 -12.05 -3.45 -2.78
N LEU A 278 -11.63 -4.11 -3.87
CA LEU A 278 -10.24 -4.00 -4.31
C LEU A 278 -10.02 -2.59 -4.86
N ASP A 279 -9.27 -1.78 -4.11
CA ASP A 279 -8.55 -0.63 -4.64
C ASP A 279 -7.55 -1.16 -5.70
N GLN A 280 -7.98 -1.14 -6.95
CA GLN A 280 -7.08 -0.93 -8.08
C GLN A 280 -7.47 0.42 -8.65
N GLU A 281 -6.49 1.33 -8.67
CA GLU A 281 -6.56 2.58 -9.42
C GLU A 281 -7.09 2.27 -10.83
N GLU A 282 -8.16 2.96 -11.22
CA GLU A 282 -8.71 2.88 -12.57
C GLU A 282 -7.61 3.33 -13.55
N ASP A 283 -6.96 2.35 -14.18
CA ASP A 283 -6.05 2.56 -15.31
C ASP A 283 -6.88 2.99 -16.53
N ASP A 284 -7.09 4.31 -16.65
CA ASP A 284 -7.54 4.97 -17.86
C ASP A 284 -6.93 6.38 -17.92
N GLN A 285 -5.68 6.50 -18.40
CA GLN A 285 -5.29 7.58 -19.34
C GLN A 285 -3.85 7.46 -19.87
N THR A 286 -3.77 7.33 -21.19
CA THR A 286 -2.55 7.43 -21.99
C THR A 286 -2.01 8.88 -22.01
N GLY A 287 -0.74 9.05 -21.62
CA GLY A 287 0.02 10.30 -21.74
C GLY A 287 1.35 10.06 -22.45
N ILE A 288 1.72 10.98 -23.34
CA ILE A 288 2.90 10.93 -24.21
C ILE A 288 4.17 11.23 -23.39
N VAL A 289 5.22 10.43 -23.64
CA VAL A 289 6.56 10.49 -23.03
C VAL A 289 7.36 11.70 -23.52
N ASP A 290 8.06 12.38 -22.62
CA ASP A 290 9.27 13.15 -22.95
C ASP A 290 10.43 12.63 -22.08
N GLU A 291 11.53 12.25 -22.73
CA GLU A 291 12.67 11.52 -22.13
C GLU A 291 13.60 12.44 -21.33
N ARG A 292 13.97 12.03 -20.10
CA ARG A 292 15.33 12.17 -19.51
C ARG A 292 15.43 11.40 -18.17
N PRO A 293 16.53 10.68 -17.91
CA PRO A 293 16.71 9.92 -16.67
C PRO A 293 17.38 10.80 -15.60
N GLU A 294 16.67 11.04 -14.49
CA GLU A 294 17.20 11.42 -13.18
C GLU A 294 16.12 11.10 -12.12
N LEU A 295 16.55 10.88 -10.87
CA LEU A 295 15.81 10.32 -9.72
C LEU A 295 14.34 10.78 -9.56
N VAL A 296 13.47 9.83 -9.19
CA VAL A 296 12.07 9.94 -8.74
C VAL A 296 11.28 11.09 -9.38
N HIS A 297 10.72 10.85 -10.58
CA HIS A 297 9.81 11.79 -11.23
C HIS A 297 8.48 11.86 -10.45
N SER A 298 8.34 12.81 -9.52
CA SER A 298 7.05 13.23 -8.96
C SER A 298 6.61 14.56 -9.60
N ASP A 299 5.56 14.52 -10.43
CA ASP A 299 4.90 15.72 -10.98
C ASP A 299 3.67 16.07 -10.15
N ILE A 300 3.56 17.33 -9.72
CA ILE A 300 2.48 17.77 -8.82
C ILE A 300 1.68 18.89 -9.47
N LYS A 301 0.36 18.68 -9.55
CA LYS A 301 -0.60 19.60 -10.14
C LYS A 301 -1.63 20.06 -9.12
N LEU A 302 -1.84 21.37 -9.05
CA LEU A 302 -2.88 21.98 -8.20
C LEU A 302 -4.28 21.70 -8.76
N ALA A 303 -5.25 21.41 -7.89
CA ALA A 303 -6.64 21.19 -8.28
C ALA A 303 -7.29 22.47 -8.89
N ARG A 304 -8.35 22.32 -9.70
CA ARG A 304 -8.99 23.43 -10.44
C ARG A 304 -9.87 24.39 -9.60
N THR A 305 -10.01 24.20 -8.30
CA THR A 305 -10.92 25.00 -7.46
C THR A 305 -10.32 26.34 -7.04
N THR A 306 -10.90 27.45 -7.49
CA THR A 306 -10.53 28.80 -7.04
C THR A 306 -11.45 29.24 -5.89
N GLY A 307 -11.00 29.07 -4.66
CA GLY A 307 -11.55 29.78 -3.50
C GLY A 307 -10.90 31.16 -3.37
N LEU A 308 -11.69 32.23 -3.34
CA LEU A 308 -11.20 33.58 -2.97
C LEU A 308 -10.82 33.56 -1.49
N SER A 309 -9.53 33.79 -1.21
CA SER A 309 -8.93 34.16 0.08
C SER A 309 -9.75 33.73 1.31
N ILE A 310 -9.72 32.43 1.64
CA ILE A 310 -9.90 32.05 3.04
C ILE A 310 -8.65 32.61 3.73
N GLU A 311 -8.84 33.55 4.63
CA GLU A 311 -7.81 34.04 5.54
C GLU A 311 -7.25 32.79 6.23
N LEU A 312 -6.06 32.34 5.82
CA LEU A 312 -5.53 31.01 6.12
C LEU A 312 -5.32 30.73 7.62
N GLY A 313 -5.72 31.65 8.52
CA GLY A 313 -5.43 31.58 9.95
C GLY A 313 -3.94 31.68 10.27
N ILE A 314 -3.06 31.58 9.27
CA ILE A 314 -1.60 31.64 9.38
C ILE A 314 -1.19 33.11 9.31
N THR A 315 -1.10 33.76 10.47
CA THR A 315 -0.68 35.17 10.59
C THR A 315 0.73 35.42 10.08
N GLU A 316 1.58 34.38 10.06
CA GLU A 316 3.00 34.46 9.69
C GLU A 316 3.25 34.28 8.18
N LEU A 317 2.22 33.99 7.39
CA LEU A 317 2.34 33.66 5.97
C LEU A 317 3.18 34.66 5.17
N PRO A 318 3.03 36.00 5.31
CA PRO A 318 3.86 36.95 4.58
C PRO A 318 5.35 36.76 4.87
N SER A 319 5.71 36.54 6.14
CA SER A 319 7.11 36.34 6.53
C SER A 319 7.70 35.04 5.99
N LEU A 320 6.88 33.98 5.90
CA LEU A 320 7.30 32.69 5.33
C LEU A 320 7.53 32.80 3.81
N VAL A 321 6.64 33.52 3.11
CA VAL A 321 6.80 33.77 1.67
C VAL A 321 8.04 34.61 1.38
N ASP A 322 8.37 35.60 2.22
CA ASP A 322 9.59 36.42 2.07
C ASP A 322 10.87 35.59 2.24
N LYS A 323 10.90 34.72 3.26
CA LYS A 323 12.00 33.77 3.47
C LYS A 323 12.16 32.81 2.28
N PHE A 324 11.04 32.27 1.79
CA PHE A 324 11.03 31.38 0.62
C PHE A 324 11.56 32.08 -0.64
N LEU A 325 11.06 33.28 -0.95
CA LEU A 325 11.51 34.05 -2.11
C LEU A 325 12.99 34.41 -2.02
N SER A 326 13.47 34.77 -0.82
CA SER A 326 14.90 35.05 -0.60
C SER A 326 15.76 33.82 -0.96
N LYS A 327 15.39 32.63 -0.47
CA LYS A 327 16.10 31.38 -0.78
C LYS A 327 16.06 31.02 -2.28
N GLN A 328 14.90 31.18 -2.93
CA GLN A 328 14.74 30.90 -4.36
C GLN A 328 15.51 31.87 -5.27
N LEU A 329 15.55 33.15 -4.89
CA LEU A 329 16.28 34.18 -5.64
C LEU A 329 17.80 34.05 -5.47
N GLU A 330 18.29 33.61 -4.32
CA GLU A 330 19.71 33.30 -4.11
C GLU A 330 20.17 32.08 -4.93
N LEU A 331 19.33 31.05 -5.05
CA LEU A 331 19.58 29.89 -5.90
C LEU A 331 19.63 30.25 -7.40
N SER A 332 18.83 31.24 -7.82
CA SER A 332 18.71 31.67 -9.23
C SER A 332 19.63 32.84 -9.60
N ALA A 333 20.17 33.60 -8.64
CA ALA A 333 21.03 34.75 -8.87
C ALA A 333 22.32 34.71 -8.03
N ARG A 334 23.49 34.74 -8.69
CA ARG A 334 24.81 34.97 -8.07
C ARG A 334 24.99 36.38 -7.45
N HIS A 335 23.92 37.13 -7.19
CA HIS A 335 23.98 38.48 -6.64
C HIS A 335 22.81 38.74 -5.69
N SER A 336 23.14 39.17 -4.46
CA SER A 336 22.15 39.53 -3.45
C SER A 336 21.41 40.82 -3.82
N CYS A 337 20.09 40.78 -3.75
CA CYS A 337 19.27 41.96 -3.68
C CYS A 337 18.08 41.67 -2.76
N HIS A 338 18.13 42.20 -1.54
CA HIS A 338 16.98 42.22 -0.64
C HIS A 338 15.85 43.02 -1.30
N ARG A 339 14.74 42.37 -1.62
CA ARG A 339 13.48 43.04 -2.00
C ARG A 339 12.35 42.55 -1.12
N SER A 340 11.54 43.51 -0.68
CA SER A 340 10.41 43.35 0.24
C SER A 340 9.14 42.90 -0.49
N LEU A 341 8.30 42.11 0.20
CA LEU A 341 6.94 41.58 -0.10
C LEU A 341 5.94 42.46 -0.88
N THR A 342 6.25 43.72 -1.15
CA THR A 342 5.41 44.69 -1.90
C THR A 342 5.22 44.36 -3.39
N GLU A 343 5.75 43.23 -3.86
CA GLU A 343 5.86 42.87 -5.29
C GLU A 343 5.12 41.55 -5.63
N ILE A 344 4.26 41.03 -4.76
CA ILE A 344 3.51 39.78 -4.99
C ILE A 344 2.11 40.08 -5.54
N GLY A 345 1.73 39.43 -6.64
CA GLY A 345 0.38 39.49 -7.20
C GLY A 345 -0.68 38.78 -6.35
N CYS A 346 -1.89 38.60 -6.88
CA CYS A 346 -2.95 37.88 -6.16
C CYS A 346 -2.56 36.42 -5.86
N ILE A 347 -2.69 36.01 -4.60
CA ILE A 347 -2.51 34.62 -4.17
C ILE A 347 -3.77 33.82 -4.49
N LYS A 348 -3.62 32.68 -5.16
CA LYS A 348 -4.67 31.68 -5.36
C LYS A 348 -4.43 30.51 -4.41
N VAL A 349 -5.46 30.09 -3.67
CA VAL A 349 -5.38 28.99 -2.70
C VAL A 349 -6.09 27.75 -3.25
N PHE A 350 -5.53 26.58 -2.95
CA PHE A 350 -6.00 25.27 -3.38
C PHE A 350 -6.10 24.32 -2.19
N HIS A 351 -7.08 23.42 -2.23
CA HIS A 351 -7.37 22.48 -1.13
C HIS A 351 -6.83 21.08 -1.36
N SER A 352 -6.24 20.82 -2.53
CA SER A 352 -5.56 19.57 -2.81
C SER A 352 -4.59 19.76 -3.97
N ALA A 353 -3.59 18.88 -4.00
CA ALA A 353 -2.68 18.70 -5.12
C ALA A 353 -2.70 17.22 -5.52
N THR A 354 -2.57 16.99 -6.82
CA THR A 354 -2.45 15.66 -7.40
C THR A 354 -0.98 15.40 -7.66
N VAL A 355 -0.43 14.37 -7.03
CA VAL A 355 0.93 13.90 -7.24
C VAL A 355 0.90 12.74 -8.21
N THR A 356 1.73 12.78 -9.24
CA THR A 356 1.96 11.67 -10.15
C THR A 356 3.40 11.21 -9.95
N PHE A 357 3.62 9.98 -9.51
CA PHE A 357 4.94 9.44 -9.24
C PHE A 357 5.15 8.12 -9.98
N VAL A 358 6.41 7.73 -10.16
CA VAL A 358 6.80 6.46 -10.76
C VAL A 358 7.36 5.54 -9.67
N SER A 359 6.88 4.30 -9.61
CA SER A 359 7.43 3.30 -8.69
C SER A 359 8.93 3.10 -8.98
N PRO A 360 9.82 3.13 -7.96
CA PRO A 360 11.25 2.93 -8.22
C PRO A 360 11.56 1.58 -8.88
N SER A 361 10.77 0.54 -8.58
CA SER A 361 10.87 -0.80 -9.17
C SER A 361 10.24 -0.94 -10.55
N ASP A 362 9.55 0.08 -11.06
CA ASP A 362 8.97 0.06 -12.40
C ASP A 362 9.18 1.40 -13.13
N PRO A 363 10.43 1.76 -13.50
CA PRO A 363 10.71 3.06 -14.11
C PRO A 363 10.18 3.21 -15.55
N SER A 364 9.61 2.17 -16.17
CA SER A 364 9.23 2.18 -17.59
C SER A 364 8.02 1.31 -17.97
N GLY A 365 7.28 0.77 -17.00
CA GLY A 365 6.09 -0.02 -17.24
C GLY A 365 4.91 0.82 -17.75
N ILE A 366 4.02 0.16 -18.49
CA ILE A 366 2.84 0.78 -19.12
C ILE A 366 1.84 1.33 -18.09
N GLY A 367 1.95 0.93 -16.81
CA GLY A 367 1.18 1.44 -15.66
C GLY A 367 2.05 1.96 -14.49
N SER A 368 3.31 2.29 -14.77
CA SER A 368 4.29 2.72 -13.76
C SER A 368 3.96 4.04 -13.06
N MET A 369 3.22 4.92 -13.75
CA MET A 369 2.79 6.21 -13.23
C MET A 369 1.55 6.04 -12.34
N GLN A 370 1.74 6.23 -11.05
CA GLN A 370 0.67 6.21 -10.04
C GLN A 370 0.24 7.64 -9.73
N ARG A 371 -1.03 7.81 -9.31
CA ARG A 371 -1.57 9.14 -9.02
C ARG A 371 -2.26 9.19 -7.67
N GLU A 372 -1.71 9.99 -6.78
CA GLU A 372 -2.27 10.25 -5.45
C GLU A 372 -2.80 11.67 -5.33
N GLN A 373 -3.75 11.88 -4.42
CA GLN A 373 -4.25 13.20 -4.08
C GLN A 373 -3.87 13.54 -2.64
N ILE A 374 -3.06 14.59 -2.46
CA ILE A 374 -2.72 15.16 -1.15
C ILE A 374 -3.67 16.31 -0.84
N ARG A 375 -4.28 16.29 0.34
CA ARG A 375 -5.34 17.20 0.75
C ARG A 375 -4.85 18.18 1.82
N ALA A 376 -5.32 19.41 1.70
CA ALA A 376 -5.15 20.49 2.66
C ALA A 376 -6.48 21.24 2.81
N ILE A 377 -7.43 20.61 3.51
CA ILE A 377 -8.82 21.02 3.57
C ILE A 377 -9.13 21.57 4.96
N PRO A 378 -9.36 22.89 5.11
CA PRO A 378 -9.62 23.48 6.42
C PRO A 378 -11.00 23.11 7.01
N SER A 379 -11.94 22.63 6.18
CA SER A 379 -13.19 22.03 6.66
C SER A 379 -13.74 21.03 5.66
N TRP A 380 -13.78 19.76 6.06
CA TRP A 380 -14.29 18.67 5.22
C TRP A 380 -15.75 18.36 5.55
N HIS A 381 -16.68 18.52 4.59
CA HIS A 381 -18.14 18.35 4.81
C HIS A 381 -18.72 19.09 6.03
N ARG A 382 -18.23 20.31 6.32
CA ARG A 382 -18.56 21.08 7.54
C ARG A 382 -18.10 20.41 8.86
N GLY A 383 -17.21 19.44 8.74
CA GLY A 383 -16.53 18.77 9.82
C GLY A 383 -15.13 19.34 10.07
N PRO A 384 -14.29 18.59 10.82
CA PRO A 384 -12.94 18.99 11.17
C PRO A 384 -12.04 19.19 9.93
N PRO A 385 -10.93 19.90 10.08
CA PRO A 385 -9.93 20.01 9.03
C PRO A 385 -9.32 18.64 8.69
N GLN A 386 -8.84 18.49 7.46
CA GLN A 386 -8.10 17.34 6.98
C GLN A 386 -6.81 17.84 6.31
N TYR A 387 -5.67 17.53 6.91
CA TYR A 387 -4.35 17.87 6.42
C TYR A 387 -3.54 16.59 6.28
N ASP A 388 -3.18 16.24 5.05
CA ASP A 388 -2.41 15.04 4.79
C ASP A 388 -0.91 15.29 5.04
N CYS A 389 -0.20 14.23 5.41
CA CYS A 389 1.26 14.26 5.53
C CYS A 389 1.90 13.85 4.21
N ALA A 390 3.12 14.30 3.95
CA ALA A 390 3.84 14.04 2.72
C ALA A 390 5.34 13.84 2.98
N PHE A 391 5.96 13.04 2.13
CA PHE A 391 7.42 12.99 1.99
C PHE A 391 7.87 14.21 1.19
N VAL A 392 8.89 14.91 1.68
CA VAL A 392 9.48 16.07 1.03
C VAL A 392 10.95 15.79 0.78
N SER A 393 11.40 15.91 -0.46
CA SER A 393 12.79 15.74 -0.84
C SER A 393 13.65 16.89 -0.29
N THR A 394 14.72 16.54 0.43
CA THR A 394 15.62 17.51 1.06
C THR A 394 17.08 17.32 0.69
N ASP A 395 17.53 16.08 0.45
CA ASP A 395 18.89 15.77 0.01
C ASP A 395 18.91 14.68 -1.07
N ASN A 396 19.29 15.05 -2.28
CA ASN A 396 19.37 14.14 -3.43
C ASN A 396 20.66 13.29 -3.45
N THR A 397 21.50 13.37 -2.41
CA THR A 397 22.74 12.59 -2.31
C THR A 397 22.61 11.32 -1.49
N CYS A 398 21.53 11.20 -0.73
CA CYS A 398 21.17 10.01 0.04
C CYS A 398 20.03 9.26 -0.65
N ASP A 399 19.83 8.00 -0.23
CA ASP A 399 18.71 7.16 -0.66
C ASP A 399 17.71 6.95 0.50
N GLY A 400 16.51 6.50 0.17
CA GLY A 400 15.47 6.13 1.13
C GLY A 400 15.03 7.31 2.02
N MET A 401 14.67 7.02 3.26
CA MET A 401 14.23 8.03 4.23
C MET A 401 15.28 9.09 4.56
N LEU A 402 16.57 8.82 4.36
CA LEU A 402 17.62 9.80 4.64
C LEU A 402 17.65 10.95 3.62
N SER A 403 17.03 10.76 2.45
CA SER A 403 16.90 11.77 1.39
C SER A 403 15.70 12.70 1.57
N MET A 404 14.83 12.39 2.53
CA MET A 404 13.52 13.00 2.69
C MET A 404 13.23 13.42 4.13
N GLU A 405 12.36 14.40 4.27
CA GLU A 405 11.76 14.79 5.53
C GLU A 405 10.24 14.64 5.46
N ILE A 406 9.59 14.57 6.62
CA ILE A 406 8.13 14.43 6.73
C ILE A 406 7.52 15.78 7.08
N ALA A 407 6.45 16.13 6.37
CA ALA A 407 5.72 17.35 6.66
C ALA A 407 4.20 17.17 6.54
N CYS A 408 3.43 17.84 7.41
CA CYS A 408 1.99 17.97 7.29
C CYS A 408 1.66 19.18 6.41
N VAL A 409 0.85 18.98 5.36
CA VAL A 409 0.54 20.04 4.39
C VAL A 409 -0.70 20.82 4.82
N LEU A 410 -0.50 22.09 5.16
CA LEU A 410 -1.56 22.95 5.69
C LEU A 410 -2.29 23.74 4.60
N CYS A 411 -1.60 24.07 3.51
CA CYS A 411 -2.17 24.86 2.43
C CYS A 411 -1.38 24.72 1.14
N PHE A 412 -2.08 24.63 0.00
CA PHE A 412 -1.49 24.81 -1.32
C PHE A 412 -1.84 26.19 -1.88
N PHE A 413 -0.89 26.88 -2.49
CA PHE A 413 -1.14 28.17 -3.10
C PHE A 413 -0.23 28.48 -4.28
N SER A 414 -0.62 29.45 -5.09
CA SER A 414 0.20 29.97 -6.18
C SER A 414 0.11 31.48 -6.26
N PHE A 415 1.17 32.12 -6.73
CA PHE A 415 1.21 33.56 -6.96
C PHE A 415 2.13 33.90 -8.12
N VAL A 416 1.93 35.08 -8.71
CA VAL A 416 2.80 35.63 -9.75
C VAL A 416 3.70 36.68 -9.12
N TYR A 417 5.01 36.56 -9.35
CA TYR A 417 6.00 37.53 -8.89
C TYR A 417 6.29 38.58 -9.98
N THR A 418 6.90 39.71 -9.62
CA THR A 418 7.16 40.85 -10.55
C THR A 418 8.00 40.50 -11.78
N ASN A 419 8.77 39.41 -11.74
CA ASN A 419 9.49 38.88 -12.89
C ASN A 419 8.59 38.15 -13.91
N GLY A 420 7.29 38.04 -13.67
CA GLY A 420 6.33 37.31 -14.50
C GLY A 420 6.28 35.80 -14.25
N MET A 421 7.11 35.27 -13.35
CA MET A 421 7.13 33.85 -12.99
C MET A 421 5.98 33.53 -12.04
N THR A 422 5.34 32.39 -12.28
CA THR A 422 4.34 31.83 -11.37
C THR A 422 5.03 30.84 -10.43
N TYR A 423 4.90 31.05 -9.14
CA TYR A 423 5.37 30.12 -8.12
C TYR A 423 4.18 29.32 -7.59
N THR A 424 4.35 28.00 -7.52
CA THR A 424 3.43 27.06 -6.88
C THR A 424 4.08 26.53 -5.62
N CYS A 425 3.39 26.65 -4.49
CA CYS A 425 3.97 26.43 -3.18
C CYS A 425 3.00 25.69 -2.26
N ALA A 426 3.56 25.09 -1.22
CA ALA A 426 2.81 24.57 -0.08
C ALA A 426 3.30 25.22 1.22
N VAL A 427 2.39 25.48 2.16
CA VAL A 427 2.75 25.73 3.55
C VAL A 427 2.72 24.40 4.27
N VAL A 428 3.81 24.07 4.95
CA VAL A 428 3.94 22.80 5.68
C VAL A 428 4.37 23.03 7.12
N CYS A 429 3.97 22.11 7.98
CA CYS A 429 4.50 21.94 9.33
C CYS A 429 5.42 20.72 9.36
N TRP A 430 6.68 20.91 9.74
CA TRP A 430 7.69 19.85 9.73
C TRP A 430 7.54 18.87 10.89
N PHE A 431 8.07 17.67 10.69
CA PHE A 431 8.38 16.72 11.75
C PHE A 431 9.88 16.48 11.81
N ASP A 432 10.43 16.38 13.02
CA ASP A 432 11.82 16.03 13.27
C ASP A 432 11.95 14.52 13.52
N CYS A 433 12.97 13.89 12.94
CA CYS A 433 13.32 12.51 13.26
C CYS A 433 13.69 12.38 14.75
N ILE A 434 13.10 11.39 15.42
CA ILE A 434 13.35 11.13 16.84
C ILE A 434 14.72 10.46 17.04
N ALA A 435 15.19 9.71 16.05
CA ALA A 435 16.47 9.02 16.05
C ALA A 435 17.08 8.97 14.64
N ASP A 436 18.39 8.74 14.56
CA ASP A 436 19.15 8.59 13.31
C ASP A 436 19.00 7.18 12.69
N HIS A 437 18.17 6.32 13.26
CA HIS A 437 17.91 4.96 12.80
C HIS A 437 16.44 4.58 13.06
N PRO A 438 15.90 3.60 12.31
CA PRO A 438 14.57 3.06 12.56
C PRO A 438 14.46 2.38 13.93
N ASP A 439 13.23 2.26 14.43
CA ASP A 439 12.95 1.52 15.64
C ASP A 439 13.36 0.04 15.52
N GLU A 440 14.08 -0.48 16.52
CA GLU A 440 14.64 -1.84 16.48
C GLU A 440 13.57 -2.94 16.35
N LEU A 441 12.39 -2.74 16.94
CA LEU A 441 11.32 -3.74 16.93
C LEU A 441 10.43 -3.65 15.69
N THR A 442 10.00 -2.46 15.29
CA THR A 442 9.07 -2.29 14.17
C THR A 442 9.75 -2.09 12.82
N GLY A 443 11.02 -1.67 12.81
CA GLY A 443 11.75 -1.29 11.60
C GLY A 443 11.31 0.05 11.01
N MET A 444 10.42 0.79 11.68
CA MET A 444 9.87 2.04 11.17
C MET A 444 10.67 3.24 11.69
N TRP A 445 10.89 4.22 10.82
CA TRP A 445 11.37 5.54 11.23
C TRP A 445 10.38 6.23 12.16
N MET A 446 10.89 7.02 13.10
CA MET A 446 10.09 7.71 14.10
C MET A 446 10.26 9.21 13.95
N VAL A 447 9.15 9.94 13.93
CA VAL A 447 9.12 11.39 13.76
C VAL A 447 8.22 12.06 14.80
N SER A 448 8.54 13.29 15.17
CA SER A 448 7.76 14.10 16.12
C SER A 448 7.49 15.48 15.56
N PRO A 449 6.37 16.15 15.87
CA PRO A 449 6.11 17.50 15.35
C PRO A 449 7.26 18.45 15.71
N SER A 450 7.80 19.13 14.70
CA SER A 450 8.93 20.04 14.87
C SER A 450 8.48 21.35 15.50
N VAL A 451 9.16 21.76 16.55
CA VAL A 451 8.85 22.97 17.34
C VAL A 451 10.08 23.86 17.40
N LEU A 452 9.90 25.15 17.08
CA LEU A 452 10.95 26.15 17.17
C LEU A 452 11.29 26.50 18.63
N ASP A 453 12.43 27.16 18.87
CA ASP A 453 12.90 27.56 20.21
C ASP A 453 11.87 28.37 21.03
N ASN A 454 10.94 29.05 20.35
CA ASN A 454 9.87 29.85 20.96
C ASN A 454 8.61 29.03 21.32
N GLY A 455 8.59 27.73 21.05
CA GLY A 455 7.45 26.83 21.28
C GLY A 455 6.40 26.84 20.16
N SER A 456 6.58 27.58 19.07
CA SER A 456 5.66 27.56 17.92
C SER A 456 6.01 26.44 16.95
N GLN A 457 5.02 25.99 16.18
CA GLN A 457 5.22 25.02 15.11
C GLN A 457 6.26 25.50 14.09
N ASN A 458 7.10 24.59 13.62
CA ASN A 458 8.07 24.86 12.56
C ASN A 458 7.37 24.91 11.19
N LEU A 459 6.85 26.09 10.84
CA LEU A 459 6.16 26.33 9.58
C LEU A 459 7.12 26.85 8.52
N THR A 460 7.04 26.28 7.31
CA THR A 460 7.83 26.75 6.16
C THR A 460 7.00 26.73 4.87
N VAL A 461 7.37 27.60 3.92
CA VAL A 461 6.87 27.52 2.55
C VAL A 461 7.87 26.74 1.71
N ILE A 462 7.41 25.66 1.09
CA ILE A 462 8.21 24.80 0.20
C ILE A 462 7.70 24.93 -1.24
N PRO A 463 8.56 24.73 -2.24
CA PRO A 463 8.11 24.69 -3.63
C PRO A 463 7.35 23.37 -3.88
N LEU A 464 6.32 23.41 -4.70
CA LEU A 464 5.40 22.28 -4.85
C LEU A 464 6.08 21.01 -5.41
N ASP A 465 7.13 21.18 -6.20
CA ASP A 465 7.96 20.13 -6.80
C ASP A 465 8.87 19.39 -5.80
N SER A 466 9.01 19.90 -4.57
CA SER A 466 9.76 19.20 -3.51
C SER A 466 8.96 18.08 -2.83
N ILE A 467 7.64 18.07 -2.98
CA ILE A 467 6.79 17.01 -2.42
C ILE A 467 6.95 15.76 -3.31
N VAL A 468 7.25 14.62 -2.70
CA VAL A 468 7.46 13.35 -3.41
C VAL A 468 6.14 12.59 -3.56
N ARG A 469 5.44 12.37 -2.43
CA ARG A 469 4.12 11.72 -2.35
C ARG A 469 3.51 11.79 -0.94
N GLY A 470 2.32 11.24 -0.75
CA GLY A 470 1.68 11.17 0.56
C GLY A 470 2.48 10.28 1.54
N ALA A 471 2.49 10.66 2.81
CA ALA A 471 3.12 9.91 3.90
C ALA A 471 2.05 9.46 4.89
N HIS A 472 2.06 8.17 5.23
CA HIS A 472 1.18 7.61 6.24
C HIS A 472 1.88 7.57 7.60
N LEU A 473 1.34 8.29 8.57
CA LEU A 473 1.87 8.33 9.93
C LEU A 473 0.98 7.55 10.89
N LEU A 474 1.60 6.71 11.72
CA LEU A 474 0.92 5.95 12.77
C LEU A 474 1.37 6.45 14.15
N PRO A 475 0.44 6.78 15.06
CA PRO A 475 0.83 7.22 16.40
C PRO A 475 1.69 6.18 17.13
N ILE A 476 2.65 6.65 17.92
CA ILE A 476 3.34 5.83 18.91
C ILE A 476 2.41 5.72 20.12
N PHE A 477 1.58 4.66 20.14
CA PHE A 477 0.53 4.47 21.16
C PHE A 477 1.06 4.28 22.59
N GLY A 478 2.24 3.68 22.74
CA GLY A 478 2.79 3.29 24.04
C GLY A 478 2.07 2.08 24.62
N ASP A 479 2.11 1.92 25.94
CA ASP A 479 1.57 0.74 26.64
C ASP A 479 0.10 0.91 27.06
N GLU A 480 -0.50 2.09 26.83
CA GLU A 480 -1.86 2.41 27.23
C GLU A 480 -2.87 2.15 26.10
N CYS A 481 -4.10 1.77 26.48
CA CYS A 481 -5.17 1.64 25.50
C CYS A 481 -5.54 2.99 24.89
N VAL A 482 -5.76 3.01 23.58
CA VAL A 482 -6.18 4.21 22.86
C VAL A 482 -7.51 4.73 23.41
N PRO A 483 -7.58 5.98 23.91
CA PRO A 483 -8.82 6.55 24.41
C PRO A 483 -9.90 6.71 23.33
N GLU A 484 -11.17 6.49 23.68
CA GLU A 484 -12.31 6.54 22.74
C GLU A 484 -12.52 7.90 22.05
N TYR A 485 -12.00 8.99 22.62
CA TYR A 485 -12.10 10.33 22.03
C TYR A 485 -11.06 10.57 20.92
N ILE A 486 -10.05 9.71 20.82
CA ILE A 486 -9.08 9.75 19.72
C ILE A 486 -9.72 9.13 18.50
N ASN A 487 -9.58 9.82 17.38
CA ASN A 487 -10.17 9.45 16.11
C ASN A 487 -9.21 9.82 14.98
N PHE A 488 -9.59 9.50 13.74
CA PHE A 488 -8.75 9.73 12.57
C PHE A 488 -8.49 11.22 12.25
N HIS A 489 -9.24 12.17 12.84
CA HIS A 489 -9.07 13.60 12.55
C HIS A 489 -8.27 14.36 13.61
N ASN A 490 -8.08 13.80 14.80
CA ASN A 490 -7.32 14.45 15.89
C ASN A 490 -6.07 13.68 16.31
N SER A 491 -5.80 12.50 15.75
CA SER A 491 -4.65 11.68 16.13
C SER A 491 -3.31 12.39 15.96
N LEU A 492 -3.14 13.18 14.88
CA LEU A 492 -1.93 13.97 14.65
C LEU A 492 -1.71 15.08 15.68
N ASP A 493 -2.78 15.60 16.28
CA ASP A 493 -2.70 16.65 17.31
C ASP A 493 -2.52 16.08 18.72
N MET A 494 -2.99 14.85 18.95
CA MET A 494 -3.05 14.23 20.27
C MET A 494 -1.76 13.51 20.67
N TYR A 495 -0.96 13.04 19.70
CA TYR A 495 0.28 12.31 19.96
C TYR A 495 1.51 13.16 19.65
N HIS A 496 2.60 12.89 20.36
CA HIS A 496 3.86 13.62 20.22
C HIS A 496 4.88 12.90 19.32
N GLY A 497 4.61 11.65 18.94
CA GLY A 497 5.51 10.85 18.13
C GLY A 497 4.73 9.90 17.24
N PHE A 498 5.28 9.65 16.06
CA PHE A 498 4.64 8.87 15.01
C PHE A 498 5.68 7.97 14.32
N TYR A 499 5.25 6.78 13.93
CA TYR A 499 5.98 5.95 12.98
C TYR A 499 5.66 6.38 11.56
N VAL A 500 6.69 6.47 10.72
CA VAL A 500 6.55 6.59 9.27
C VAL A 500 6.28 5.21 8.71
N ASN A 501 5.04 4.99 8.25
CA ASN A 501 4.56 3.68 7.86
C ASN A 501 4.98 3.32 6.44
N HIS A 502 6.19 2.78 6.29
CA HIS A 502 6.66 2.24 5.03
C HIS A 502 5.89 0.97 4.59
N PHE A 503 5.18 0.29 5.51
CA PHE A 503 4.26 -0.81 5.17
C PHE A 503 2.85 -0.36 4.75
N ALA A 504 2.64 0.92 4.43
CA ALA A 504 1.33 1.42 3.98
C ALA A 504 0.93 0.88 2.61
N ASP A 505 1.91 0.69 1.73
CA ASP A 505 1.79 0.09 0.41
C ASP A 505 3.20 -0.24 -0.12
N HIS A 506 3.28 -1.01 -1.20
CA HIS A 506 4.56 -1.46 -1.76
C HIS A 506 5.45 -0.33 -2.31
N HIS A 507 4.88 0.78 -2.79
CA HIS A 507 5.66 1.93 -3.24
C HIS A 507 6.27 2.69 -2.06
N THR A 508 5.54 2.78 -0.94
CA THR A 508 6.08 3.39 0.29
C THR A 508 7.19 2.53 0.86
N PHE A 509 7.02 1.21 0.82
CA PHE A 509 8.04 0.27 1.28
C PHE A 509 9.33 0.50 0.52
N GLU A 510 9.28 0.53 -0.81
CA GLU A 510 10.46 0.77 -1.63
C GLU A 510 11.05 2.18 -1.46
N LEU A 511 10.21 3.21 -1.31
CA LEU A 511 10.66 4.60 -1.17
C LEU A 511 11.33 4.88 0.18
N ALA A 512 10.87 4.23 1.26
CA ALA A 512 11.22 4.57 2.63
C ALA A 512 12.03 3.50 3.38
N SER A 513 12.36 2.38 2.71
CA SER A 513 13.27 1.36 3.25
C SER A 513 14.74 1.79 3.18
#